data_AF-V7GW12-F1
#
_entry.id   AF-V7GW12-F1
#
_cell.length_a   1.000
_cell.length_b   1.000
_cell.length_c   1.000
_cell.angle_alpha   90.00
_cell.angle_beta   90.00
_cell.angle_gamma   90.00
#
_symmetry.space_group_name_H-M   'P 1'
#
loop_
_entity.id
_entity.type
_entity.pdbx_description
1 polymer ?
#
loop_
_entity_poly.entity_id
_entity_poly.type
_entity_poly.pdbx_seq_one_letter_code
_entity_poly.pdbx_strand_id
1 'polypeptide(L)'
;MRWNMMVLASCLAMAGCSSSMSERQDQDVQSSLQYDNVPCDQLLAQRNELAQQYHLSTDAKPSFSNPAMGFGPFTPDMRSKSKRDTDLASGQIDAMNRSIVRRDCGTPNKQKKFSLPS
;
A
#
# COMPACT_ATOMS: atom_id res chain seq x y z
N MET A 1 27.84 -33.57 17.05
CA MET A 1 27.34 -32.30 17.63
C MET A 1 27.86 -31.05 16.91
N ARG A 2 29.15 -30.92 16.56
CA ARG A 2 29.71 -29.71 15.90
C ARG A 2 29.22 -29.44 14.47
N TRP A 3 28.82 -30.48 13.73
CA TRP A 3 28.30 -30.33 12.35
C TRP A 3 26.91 -29.67 12.29
N ASN A 4 26.01 -30.04 13.22
CA ASN A 4 24.65 -29.46 13.27
C ASN A 4 24.66 -27.96 13.57
N MET A 5 25.66 -27.48 14.33
CA MET A 5 25.86 -26.05 14.58
C MET A 5 26.31 -25.28 13.34
N MET A 6 27.14 -25.87 12.46
CA MET A 6 27.52 -25.23 11.18
C MET A 6 26.33 -25.11 10.21
N VAL A 7 25.47 -26.13 10.16
CA VAL A 7 24.25 -26.10 9.32
C VAL A 7 23.28 -25.02 9.82
N LEU A 8 23.07 -24.92 11.13
CA LEU A 8 22.23 -23.86 11.72
C LEU A 8 22.79 -22.46 11.45
N ALA A 9 24.10 -22.27 11.58
CA ALA A 9 24.75 -20.99 11.30
C ALA A 9 24.67 -20.59 9.82
N SER A 10 24.73 -21.56 8.90
CA SER A 10 24.59 -21.32 7.46
C SER A 10 23.16 -20.90 7.08
N CYS A 11 22.13 -21.47 7.73
CA CYS A 11 20.73 -21.06 7.52
C CYS A 11 20.43 -19.64 8.04
N LEU A 12 21.09 -19.20 9.12
CA LEU A 12 20.92 -17.85 9.66
C LEU A 12 21.47 -16.76 8.74
N ALA A 13 22.47 -17.07 7.90
CA ALA A 13 22.98 -16.14 6.89
C ALA A 13 21.98 -15.87 5.74
N MET A 14 21.05 -16.81 5.49
CA MET A 14 19.97 -16.64 4.51
C MET A 14 18.75 -15.90 5.05
N ALA A 15 18.65 -15.72 6.38
CA ALA A 15 17.57 -14.94 6.99
C ALA A 15 17.73 -13.41 6.80
N GLY A 16 18.86 -12.97 6.22
CA GLY A 16 19.05 -11.63 5.70
C GLY A 16 18.33 -11.40 4.37
N CYS A 17 17.05 -11.77 4.26
CA CYS A 17 16.19 -11.33 3.16
C CYS A 17 16.00 -9.82 3.31
N SER A 18 16.97 -9.02 2.84
CA SER A 18 16.75 -7.59 2.66
C SER A 18 15.63 -7.44 1.65
N SER A 19 14.44 -7.05 2.11
CA SER A 19 13.32 -6.70 1.24
C SER A 19 13.82 -5.62 0.29
N SER A 20 13.86 -5.97 -0.99
CA SER A 20 14.40 -5.12 -2.01
C SER A 20 13.52 -3.89 -2.22
N MET A 21 14.08 -2.91 -2.91
CA MET A 21 13.40 -1.64 -3.15
C MET A 21 12.13 -1.85 -4.00
N SER A 22 12.17 -2.75 -4.99
CA SER A 22 10.99 -3.10 -5.79
C SER A 22 9.91 -3.78 -4.94
N GLU A 23 10.28 -4.78 -4.13
CA GLU A 23 9.33 -5.49 -3.26
C GLU A 23 8.65 -4.54 -2.26
N ARG A 24 9.39 -3.57 -1.72
CA ARG A 24 8.80 -2.55 -0.82
C ARG A 24 7.87 -1.57 -1.53
N GLN A 25 8.16 -1.19 -2.76
CA GLN A 25 7.28 -0.30 -3.51
C GLN A 25 6.02 -1.00 -3.99
N ASP A 26 6.12 -2.28 -4.32
CA ASP A 26 4.94 -3.09 -4.65
C ASP A 26 4.03 -3.27 -3.42
N GLN A 27 4.59 -3.33 -2.20
CA GLN A 27 3.81 -3.29 -0.95
C GLN A 27 3.08 -1.96 -0.72
N ASP A 28 3.59 -0.85 -1.24
CA ASP A 28 2.91 0.44 -1.18
C ASP A 28 1.67 0.44 -2.09
N VAL A 29 1.58 -0.45 -3.08
CA VAL A 29 0.38 -0.65 -3.92
C VAL A 29 -0.68 -1.47 -3.17
N GLN A 30 -1.58 -0.77 -2.48
CA GLN A 30 -2.64 -1.41 -1.71
C GLN A 30 -3.79 -1.93 -2.60
N SER A 31 -4.46 -2.99 -2.15
CA SER A 31 -5.65 -3.51 -2.83
C SER A 31 -6.88 -2.68 -2.51
N SER A 32 -7.61 -2.25 -3.55
CA SER A 32 -8.88 -1.53 -3.38
C SER A 32 -10.00 -2.38 -2.78
N LEU A 33 -9.92 -3.71 -2.86
CA LEU A 33 -11.00 -4.61 -2.40
C LEU A 33 -11.23 -4.52 -0.89
N GLN A 34 -10.19 -4.21 -0.12
CA GLN A 34 -10.29 -4.06 1.34
C GLN A 34 -11.22 -2.90 1.74
N TYR A 35 -11.45 -1.95 0.83
CA TYR A 35 -12.26 -0.76 1.08
C TYR A 35 -13.69 -0.88 0.55
N ASP A 36 -14.04 -1.96 -0.15
CA ASP A 36 -15.36 -2.11 -0.77
C ASP A 36 -16.50 -2.29 0.24
N ASN A 37 -16.17 -2.85 1.40
CA ASN A 37 -17.12 -3.05 2.49
C ASN A 37 -17.25 -1.82 3.40
N VAL A 38 -16.41 -0.79 3.21
CA VAL A 38 -16.47 0.45 4.01
C VAL A 38 -17.60 1.34 3.47
N PRO A 39 -18.52 1.84 4.32
CA PRO A 39 -19.57 2.78 3.89
C PRO A 39 -18.98 3.98 3.15
N CYS A 40 -19.64 4.44 2.06
CA CYS A 40 -19.09 5.49 1.19
C CYS A 40 -18.73 6.78 1.95
N ASP A 41 -19.59 7.23 2.86
CA ASP A 41 -19.36 8.47 3.62
C ASP A 41 -18.14 8.33 4.54
N GLN A 42 -18.01 7.17 5.19
CA GLN A 42 -16.85 6.85 6.02
C GLN A 42 -15.58 6.74 5.17
N LEU A 43 -15.66 6.15 3.98
CA LEU A 43 -14.51 6.00 3.09
C LEU A 43 -14.01 7.35 2.58
N LEU A 44 -14.93 8.26 2.21
CA LEU A 44 -14.59 9.62 1.79
C LEU A 44 -13.93 10.41 2.93
N ALA A 45 -14.46 10.29 4.16
CA ALA A 45 -13.88 10.93 5.34
C ALA A 45 -12.47 10.38 5.65
N GLN A 46 -12.31 9.05 5.67
CA GLN A 46 -11.01 8.39 5.93
C GLN A 46 -9.95 8.81 4.90
N ARG A 47 -10.30 8.86 3.61
CA ARG A 47 -9.38 9.34 2.58
C ARG A 47 -8.98 10.79 2.80
N ASN A 48 -9.92 11.67 3.11
CA ASN A 48 -9.65 13.09 3.30
C ASN A 48 -8.80 13.34 4.55
N GLU A 49 -9.07 12.63 5.65
CA GLU A 49 -8.27 12.68 6.87
C GLU A 49 -6.84 12.21 6.62
N LEU A 50 -6.67 11.08 5.92
CA LEU A 50 -5.34 10.56 5.57
C LEU A 50 -4.57 11.51 4.66
N ALA A 51 -5.24 12.10 3.67
CA ALA A 51 -4.64 13.10 2.79
C ALA A 51 -4.19 14.33 3.58
N GLN A 52 -4.99 14.81 4.52
CA GLN A 52 -4.63 15.94 5.40
C GLN A 52 -3.46 15.60 6.32
N GLN A 53 -3.47 14.43 6.95
CA GLN A 53 -2.45 13.99 7.90
C GLN A 53 -1.05 13.94 7.26
N TYR A 54 -0.97 13.49 6.00
CA TYR A 54 0.30 13.37 5.27
C TYR A 54 0.57 14.54 4.32
N HIS A 55 -0.27 15.59 4.33
CA HIS A 55 -0.20 16.72 3.40
C HIS A 55 -0.16 16.30 1.93
N LEU A 56 -0.95 15.27 1.59
CA LEU A 56 -1.08 14.71 0.25
C LEU A 56 -2.35 15.22 -0.45
N SER A 57 -2.35 15.13 -1.77
CA SER A 57 -3.59 15.28 -2.55
C SER A 57 -4.55 14.13 -2.25
N THR A 58 -5.86 14.39 -2.31
CA THR A 58 -6.87 13.33 -2.26
C THR A 58 -6.79 12.38 -3.45
N ASP A 59 -6.09 12.74 -4.52
CA ASP A 59 -5.83 11.91 -5.70
C ASP A 59 -4.37 11.43 -5.77
N ALA A 60 -3.67 11.42 -4.64
CA ALA A 60 -2.30 10.93 -4.57
C ALA A 60 -2.19 9.48 -5.05
N LYS A 61 -1.10 9.20 -5.77
CA LYS A 61 -0.75 7.87 -6.27
C LYS A 61 0.61 7.44 -5.71
N PRO A 62 0.81 6.14 -5.48
CA PRO A 62 2.11 5.63 -5.06
C PRO A 62 3.19 5.99 -6.09
N SER A 63 4.31 6.48 -5.58
CA SER A 63 5.47 6.82 -6.39
C SER A 63 6.42 5.63 -6.45
N PHE A 64 6.82 5.28 -7.66
CA PHE A 64 7.88 4.30 -7.87
C PHE A 64 9.19 5.02 -8.13
N SER A 65 10.26 4.63 -7.45
CA SER A 65 11.60 5.01 -7.87
C SER A 65 12.08 4.00 -8.90
N ASN A 66 12.77 4.48 -9.93
CA ASN A 66 13.35 3.63 -10.95
C ASN A 66 14.82 3.38 -10.57
N PRO A 67 15.15 2.31 -9.82
CA PRO A 67 16.53 1.95 -9.58
C PRO A 67 17.15 1.65 -10.94
N ALA A 68 18.25 2.34 -11.26
CA ALA A 68 18.87 2.32 -12.58
C ALA A 68 18.87 0.91 -13.19
N MET A 69 18.07 0.73 -14.25
CA MET A 69 18.13 -0.41 -15.18
C MET A 69 18.02 -1.81 -14.54
N GLY A 70 16.89 -2.13 -13.89
CA GLY A 70 16.50 -3.52 -13.60
C GLY A 70 17.11 -4.16 -12.36
N PHE A 71 17.94 -3.43 -11.59
CA PHE A 71 18.47 -3.90 -10.30
C PHE A 71 17.52 -3.69 -9.12
N GLY A 72 16.27 -3.31 -9.34
CA GLY A 72 15.29 -3.05 -8.28
C GLY A 72 15.12 -4.19 -7.27
N PRO A 73 15.06 -5.46 -7.71
CA PRO A 73 14.99 -6.62 -6.82
C PRO A 73 16.25 -6.88 -5.97
N PHE A 74 17.36 -6.21 -6.28
CA PHE A 74 18.64 -6.38 -5.58
C PHE A 74 19.14 -5.11 -4.91
N THR A 75 18.47 -3.97 -5.15
CA THR A 75 18.81 -2.70 -4.54
C THR A 75 18.12 -2.61 -3.18
N PRO A 76 18.83 -2.26 -2.10
CA PRO A 76 18.19 -2.04 -0.80
C PRO A 76 17.30 -0.79 -0.84
N ASP A 77 16.23 -0.78 -0.04
CA ASP A 77 15.40 0.42 0.12
C ASP A 77 16.08 1.47 0.99
N MET A 78 16.64 2.48 0.31
CA MET A 78 17.33 3.62 0.91
C MET A 78 16.39 4.78 1.26
N ARG A 79 15.07 4.65 1.07
CA ARG A 79 14.11 5.71 1.42
C ARG A 79 14.11 5.96 2.93
N SER A 80 14.00 7.23 3.32
CA SER A 80 13.81 7.62 4.72
C SER A 80 12.48 7.06 5.25
N LYS A 81 12.38 6.90 6.58
CA LYS A 81 11.11 6.45 7.21
C LYS A 81 9.94 7.34 6.82
N SER A 82 10.10 8.66 6.88
CA SER A 82 9.05 9.61 6.48
C SER A 82 8.62 9.40 5.03
N LYS A 83 9.55 9.20 4.09
CA LYS A 83 9.20 8.96 2.69
C LYS A 83 8.41 7.66 2.51
N ARG A 84 8.80 6.59 3.21
CA ARG A 84 8.06 5.31 3.19
C ARG A 84 6.66 5.46 3.75
N ASP A 85 6.51 6.16 4.87
CA ASP A 85 5.21 6.38 5.50
C ASP A 85 4.29 7.22 4.57
N THR A 86 4.83 8.24 3.90
CA THR A 86 4.11 9.03 2.89
C THR A 86 3.72 8.21 1.65
N ASP A 87 4.62 7.36 1.15
CA ASP A 87 4.35 6.51 -0.02
C ASP A 87 3.27 5.48 0.29
N LEU A 88 3.33 4.87 1.48
CA LEU A 88 2.29 3.97 1.97
C LEU A 88 0.93 4.68 2.07
N ALA A 89 0.90 5.90 2.60
CA ALA A 89 -0.32 6.71 2.68
C ALA A 89 -0.89 7.03 1.29
N SER A 90 -0.03 7.38 0.32
CA SER A 90 -0.45 7.61 -1.06
C SER A 90 -1.04 6.35 -1.71
N GLY A 91 -0.49 5.18 -1.40
CA GLY A 91 -1.02 3.88 -1.83
C GLY A 91 -2.40 3.55 -1.27
N GLN A 92 -2.62 3.86 0.00
CA GLN A 92 -3.94 3.73 0.64
C GLN A 92 -4.95 4.69 0.01
N ILE A 93 -4.57 5.95 -0.23
CA ILE A 93 -5.42 6.95 -0.91
C ILE A 93 -5.84 6.44 -2.31
N ASP A 94 -4.88 5.95 -3.11
CA ASP A 94 -5.18 5.39 -4.44
C ASP A 94 -6.10 4.16 -4.38
N ALA A 95 -5.88 3.26 -3.41
CA ALA A 95 -6.75 2.11 -3.19
C ALA A 95 -8.19 2.51 -2.79
N MET A 96 -8.33 3.49 -1.88
CA MET A 96 -9.63 4.06 -1.51
C MET A 96 -10.32 4.71 -2.71
N ASN A 97 -9.59 5.50 -3.50
CA ASN A 97 -10.12 6.14 -4.70
C ASN A 97 -10.62 5.13 -5.74
N ARG A 98 -9.87 4.04 -5.96
CA ARG A 98 -10.33 2.95 -6.85
C ARG A 98 -11.63 2.31 -6.36
N SER A 99 -11.81 2.14 -5.05
CA SER A 99 -13.08 1.66 -4.48
C SER A 99 -14.21 2.70 -4.64
N ILE A 100 -13.93 3.98 -4.36
CA ILE A 100 -14.88 5.10 -4.52
C ILE A 100 -15.39 5.15 -5.97
N VAL A 101 -14.48 5.13 -6.95
CA VAL A 101 -14.81 5.16 -8.38
C VAL A 101 -15.59 3.92 -8.78
N ARG A 102 -15.16 2.71 -8.37
CA ARG A 102 -15.86 1.47 -8.70
C ARG A 102 -17.28 1.42 -8.13
N ARG A 103 -17.48 1.95 -6.93
CA ARG A 103 -18.77 1.96 -6.23
C ARG A 103 -19.60 3.21 -6.49
N ASP A 104 -19.14 4.10 -7.38
CA ASP A 104 -19.74 5.39 -7.67
C ASP A 104 -20.05 6.22 -6.40
N CYS A 105 -19.22 6.09 -5.35
CA CYS A 105 -19.40 6.79 -4.08
C CYS A 105 -19.34 8.31 -4.31
N GLY A 106 -20.36 9.04 -3.83
CA GLY A 106 -20.51 10.48 -4.08
C GLY A 106 -21.43 10.83 -5.26
N THR A 107 -21.92 9.84 -6.02
CA THR A 107 -23.04 10.06 -6.94
C THR A 107 -24.37 9.75 -6.25
N PRO A 108 -25.37 10.65 -6.32
CA PRO A 108 -26.63 10.50 -5.57
C PRO A 108 -27.53 9.35 -6.07
N ASN A 109 -27.20 8.72 -7.21
CA ASN A 109 -28.13 7.86 -7.94
C ASN A 109 -28.05 6.35 -7.61
N LYS A 110 -27.04 5.89 -6.84
CA LYS A 110 -26.85 4.45 -6.57
C LYS A 110 -26.60 4.06 -5.12
N GLN A 111 -26.52 4.99 -4.16
CA GLN A 111 -26.48 4.63 -2.74
C GLN A 111 -27.69 3.76 -2.32
N LYS A 112 -28.82 3.87 -3.04
CA LYS A 112 -30.02 3.02 -2.84
C LYS A 112 -29.91 1.59 -3.37
N LYS A 113 -28.94 1.25 -4.23
CA LYS A 113 -28.87 -0.08 -4.88
C LYS A 113 -28.14 -1.14 -4.05
N PHE A 114 -27.22 -0.75 -3.18
CA PHE A 114 -26.59 -1.68 -2.22
C PHE A 114 -27.44 -1.93 -0.97
N SER A 115 -28.55 -1.20 -0.82
CA SER A 115 -29.53 -1.34 0.26
C SER A 115 -30.83 -1.96 -0.26
N LEU A 116 -30.84 -3.19 -0.79
CA LEU A 116 -32.09 -3.89 -1.10
C LEU A 116 -31.96 -5.42 -0.97
N PRO A 117 -33.02 -6.16 -0.53
CA PRO A 117 -34.24 -5.76 0.19
C PRO A 117 -34.37 -6.46 1.58
N SER A 118 -35.39 -6.04 2.32
CA SER A 118 -35.94 -6.66 3.55
C SER A 118 -36.55 -8.04 3.33
#